data_AF-A0A958DEL8-F1
#
_entry.id   AF-A0A958DEL8-F1
#
_cell.length_a   1.000
_cell.length_b   1.000
_cell.length_c   1.000
_cell.angle_alpha   90.00
_cell.angle_beta   90.00
_cell.angle_gamma   90.00
#
_symmetry.space_group_name_H-M   'P 1'
#
loop_
_entity.id
_entity.type
_entity.pdbx_description
1 polymer ?
#
loop_
_entity_poly.entity_id
_entity_poly.type
_entity_poly.pdbx_seq_one_letter_code
_entity_poly.pdbx_strand_id
1 'polypeptide(L)'
;DAVIRQIEQLRLQRGLTTNRQHVRHLRQKQTVASPLTPSTTPLTMPSAAPSATPQSPKQCPKCGSEMVLRTTKNGKNAGNQFWGCATFPACRGVIQLR
;
A
#
# COMPACT_ATOMS: atom_id res chain seq x y z
N ASP A 1 18.80 -37.17 18.46
CA ASP A 1 19.13 -35.73 18.33
C ASP A 1 20.22 -35.35 17.31
N ALA A 2 20.34 -36.05 16.17
CA ALA A 2 21.23 -35.63 15.09
C ALA A 2 20.69 -34.40 14.34
N VAL A 3 19.36 -34.31 14.21
CA VAL A 3 18.67 -33.21 13.52
C VAL A 3 18.82 -31.88 14.26
N ILE A 4 18.74 -31.87 15.60
CA ILE A 4 18.92 -30.63 16.40
C ILE A 4 20.33 -30.06 16.22
N ARG A 5 21.36 -30.92 16.27
CA ARG A 5 22.74 -30.48 16.04
C ARG A 5 22.95 -29.91 14.64
N GLN A 6 22.31 -30.49 13.63
CA GLN A 6 22.42 -30.00 12.25
C GLN A 6 21.77 -28.62 12.06
N ILE A 7 20.66 -28.35 12.76
CA ILE A 7 20.01 -27.04 12.76
C ILE A 7 20.90 -25.99 13.43
N GLU A 8 21.55 -26.32 14.55
CA GLU A 8 22.47 -25.42 15.24
C GLU A 8 23.72 -25.09 14.42
N GLN A 9 24.24 -26.06 13.66
CA GLN A 9 25.39 -25.88 12.76
C GLN A 9 25.11 -24.95 11.58
N LEU A 10 23.84 -24.85 11.13
CA LEU A 10 23.43 -24.01 10.00
C LEU A 10 22.97 -22.60 10.42
N ARG A 11 22.93 -22.30 11.72
CA ARG A 11 22.55 -20.96 12.22
C ARG A 11 23.72 -19.99 12.07
N LEU A 12 23.62 -19.05 11.13
CA LEU A 12 24.51 -17.89 11.08
C LEU A 12 24.44 -17.12 12.41
N GLN A 13 25.57 -17.06 13.13
CA GLN A 13 25.69 -16.23 14.32
C GLN A 13 25.66 -14.76 13.89
N ARG A 14 24.74 -13.96 14.47
CA ARG A 14 24.67 -12.52 14.19
C ARG A 14 25.90 -11.82 14.78
N GLY A 15 26.94 -11.66 13.98
CA GLY A 15 28.07 -10.78 14.29
C GLY A 15 27.64 -9.30 14.25
N LEU A 16 27.86 -8.56 15.34
CA LEU A 16 27.42 -7.18 15.52
C LEU A 16 28.00 -6.20 14.47
N THR A 17 29.18 -6.51 13.94
CA THR A 17 29.90 -5.68 12.95
C THR A 17 29.30 -5.81 11.55
N THR A 18 28.97 -7.02 11.12
CA THR A 18 28.35 -7.30 9.82
C THR A 18 26.92 -6.76 9.76
N ASN A 19 26.17 -6.84 10.87
CA ASN A 19 24.81 -6.29 10.94
C ASN A 19 24.82 -4.74 10.83
N ARG A 20 25.76 -4.06 11.51
CA ARG A 20 25.89 -2.59 11.41
C ARG A 20 26.22 -2.12 10.00
N GLN A 21 27.11 -2.82 9.30
CA GLN A 21 27.44 -2.49 7.90
C GLN A 21 26.25 -2.76 6.98
N HIS A 22 25.53 -3.87 7.17
CA HIS A 22 24.33 -4.18 6.41
C HIS A 22 23.22 -3.14 6.60
N VAL A 23 22.95 -2.71 7.84
CA VAL A 23 21.93 -1.68 8.14
C VAL A 23 22.34 -0.32 7.56
N ARG A 24 23.63 0.05 7.58
CA ARG A 24 24.14 1.25 6.91
C ARG A 24 23.90 1.20 5.40
N HIS A 25 24.17 0.07 4.76
CA HIS A 25 23.97 -0.13 3.32
C HIS A 25 22.50 -0.05 2.92
N LEU A 26 21.60 -0.63 3.71
CA LEU A 26 20.15 -0.53 3.49
C LEU A 26 19.64 0.91 3.62
N ARG A 27 20.12 1.67 4.61
CA ARG A 27 19.78 3.10 4.75
C ARG A 27 20.31 3.95 3.58
N GLN A 28 21.52 3.66 3.09
CA GLN A 28 22.07 4.32 1.89
C GLN A 28 21.23 4.01 0.64
N LYS A 29 20.77 2.78 0.48
CA LYS A 29 19.85 2.41 -0.61
C LYS A 29 18.44 2.97 -0.46
N GLN A 30 18.02 3.35 0.75
CA GLN A 30 16.75 4.03 1.05
C GLN A 30 16.83 5.56 0.98
N THR A 31 17.91 6.13 0.43
CA THR A 31 18.03 7.58 0.16
C THR A 31 17.17 8.02 -1.03
N VAL A 32 15.90 7.66 -1.01
CA VAL A 32 14.81 8.43 -1.63
C VAL A 32 14.13 9.23 -0.52
N ALA A 33 14.91 10.10 0.11
CA ALA A 33 14.34 11.28 0.75
C ALA A 33 14.13 12.30 -0.37
N SER A 34 12.91 12.39 -0.88
CA SER A 34 12.44 13.68 -1.37
C SER A 34 12.06 14.50 -0.13
N PRO A 35 12.79 15.58 0.19
CA PRO A 35 12.39 16.47 1.27
C PRO A 35 11.14 17.25 0.89
N LEU A 36 10.14 17.17 1.76
CA LEU A 36 9.15 18.20 2.13
C LEU A 36 8.98 19.38 1.16
N THR A 37 7.85 19.42 0.46
CA THR A 37 7.23 20.69 0.06
C THR A 37 5.97 20.91 0.90
N PRO A 38 5.95 21.87 1.84
CA PRO A 38 4.72 22.51 2.29
C PRO A 38 4.44 23.71 1.36
N SER A 39 3.41 23.64 0.51
CA SER A 39 2.62 24.79 0.02
C SER A 39 1.66 24.36 -1.10
N THR A 40 0.37 24.33 -0.80
CA THR A 40 -0.64 25.27 -1.33
C THR A 40 -0.19 25.97 -2.63
N THR A 41 -0.75 25.77 -3.82
CA THR A 41 -2.14 25.95 -4.29
C THR A 41 -2.24 25.43 -5.76
N PRO A 42 -3.39 25.46 -6.48
CA PRO A 42 -3.93 24.32 -7.24
C PRO A 42 -3.81 24.49 -8.78
N LEU A 43 -4.41 23.55 -9.51
CA LEU A 43 -4.75 23.58 -10.95
C LEU A 43 -3.64 23.16 -11.92
N THR A 44 -3.50 21.86 -12.19
CA THR A 44 -3.47 21.31 -13.56
C THR A 44 -3.49 19.77 -13.59
N MET A 45 -4.68 19.25 -13.89
CA MET A 45 -5.05 17.97 -14.53
C MET A 45 -4.08 16.77 -14.50
N PRO A 46 -4.50 15.60 -13.96
CA PRO A 46 -4.06 14.33 -14.49
C PRO A 46 -4.82 14.01 -15.77
N SER A 47 -4.16 14.20 -16.91
CA SER A 47 -4.53 13.56 -18.17
C SER A 47 -4.03 12.11 -18.12
N ALA A 48 -4.89 11.19 -17.69
CA ALA A 48 -4.77 9.76 -17.97
C ALA A 48 -6.13 9.07 -17.80
N ALA A 49 -6.91 9.14 -18.89
CA ALA A 49 -8.00 8.24 -19.27
C ALA A 49 -9.15 8.01 -18.26
N PRO A 50 -10.25 8.79 -18.36
CA PRO A 50 -11.52 8.42 -17.76
C PRO A 50 -12.16 7.27 -18.54
N SER A 51 -11.94 6.03 -18.11
CA SER A 51 -12.79 4.91 -18.53
C SER A 51 -14.11 4.98 -17.77
N ALA A 52 -15.07 5.60 -18.46
CA ALA A 52 -16.48 5.80 -18.18
C ALA A 52 -17.20 4.76 -17.31
N THR A 53 -17.92 5.24 -16.30
CA THR A 53 -19.38 5.04 -16.18
C THR A 53 -19.99 6.12 -15.26
N PRO A 54 -21.15 6.73 -15.61
CA PRO A 54 -21.74 7.83 -14.85
C PRO A 54 -22.58 7.25 -13.71
N GLN A 55 -21.98 7.00 -12.54
CA GLN A 55 -22.74 6.68 -11.34
C GLN A 55 -22.12 7.48 -10.19
N SER A 56 -22.75 8.63 -9.93
CA SER A 56 -22.55 9.62 -8.87
C SER A 56 -21.36 9.37 -7.93
N PRO A 57 -20.34 10.25 -7.90
CA PRO A 57 -19.18 10.08 -7.04
C PRO A 57 -19.63 10.06 -5.57
N LYS A 58 -19.74 8.86 -4.99
CA LYS A 58 -19.93 8.72 -3.55
C LYS A 58 -18.63 9.20 -2.93
N GLN A 59 -18.69 10.27 -2.14
CA GLN A 59 -17.57 10.69 -1.33
C GLN A 59 -17.38 9.70 -0.19
N CYS A 60 -16.12 9.42 0.15
CA CYS A 60 -15.81 8.53 1.25
C CYS A 60 -16.22 9.17 2.58
N PRO A 61 -17.03 8.51 3.44
CA PRO A 61 -17.45 9.08 4.72
C PRO A 61 -16.30 9.22 5.73
N LYS A 62 -15.12 8.62 5.45
CA LYS A 62 -13.95 8.68 6.33
C LYS A 62 -13.01 9.85 6.02
N CYS A 63 -12.86 10.20 4.74
CA CYS A 63 -11.87 11.19 4.31
C CYS A 63 -12.37 12.18 3.25
N GLY A 64 -13.62 12.07 2.80
CA GLY A 64 -14.21 12.92 1.77
C GLY A 64 -13.71 12.69 0.35
N SER A 65 -12.66 11.87 0.16
CA SER A 65 -12.10 11.56 -1.16
C SER A 65 -13.06 10.76 -2.02
N GLU A 66 -12.86 10.81 -3.33
CA GLU A 66 -13.65 10.06 -4.30
C GLU A 66 -13.57 8.55 -4.04
N MET A 67 -14.67 7.87 -4.34
CA MET A 67 -14.74 6.41 -4.30
C MET A 67 -14.76 5.83 -5.71
N VAL A 68 -14.15 4.66 -5.84
CA VAL A 68 -14.02 3.92 -7.09
C VAL A 68 -14.74 2.58 -6.95
N LEU A 69 -15.51 2.22 -7.96
CA LEU A 69 -16.20 0.93 -8.01
C LEU A 69 -15.19 -0.19 -8.24
N ARG A 70 -15.18 -1.17 -7.34
CA ARG A 70 -14.29 -2.34 -7.40
C ARG A 70 -15.11 -3.60 -7.35
N THR A 71 -14.74 -4.58 -8.17
CA THR A 71 -15.39 -5.90 -8.19
C THR A 71 -14.51 -6.90 -7.46
N THR A 72 -15.09 -7.66 -6.52
CA THR A 72 -14.39 -8.76 -5.86
C THR A 72 -14.18 -9.90 -6.84
N LYS A 73 -12.92 -10.23 -7.12
CA LYS A 73 -12.55 -11.33 -8.03
C LYS A 73 -12.55 -12.71 -7.36
N ASN A 74 -12.45 -12.76 -6.03
CA ASN A 74 -12.27 -14.01 -5.27
C ASN A 74 -13.05 -13.99 -3.95
N GLY A 75 -13.48 -15.18 -3.49
CA GLY A 75 -14.14 -15.41 -2.20
C GLY A 75 -15.65 -15.65 -2.30
N LYS A 76 -16.31 -15.74 -1.14
CA LYS A 76 -17.78 -15.97 -1.02
C LYS A 76 -18.65 -14.93 -1.72
N ASN A 77 -18.09 -13.75 -2.00
CA ASN A 77 -18.74 -12.62 -2.68
C ASN A 77 -18.11 -12.36 -4.06
N ALA A 78 -17.52 -13.37 -4.70
CA ALA A 78 -16.95 -13.20 -6.04
C ALA A 78 -18.04 -12.71 -7.02
N GLY A 79 -17.76 -11.62 -7.74
CA GLY A 79 -18.70 -10.95 -8.64
C GLY A 79 -19.43 -9.74 -8.03
N ASN A 80 -19.41 -9.56 -6.71
CA ASN A 80 -20.03 -8.40 -6.08
C ASN A 80 -19.20 -7.13 -6.31
N GLN A 81 -19.90 -6.01 -6.51
CA GLN A 81 -19.29 -4.70 -6.67
C GLN A 81 -19.39 -3.92 -5.35
N PHE A 82 -18.34 -3.18 -5.01
CA PHE A 82 -18.32 -2.31 -3.84
C PHE A 82 -17.58 -1.02 -4.16
N TRP A 83 -17.96 0.07 -3.51
CA TRP A 83 -17.22 1.32 -3.58
C TRP A 83 -16.04 1.26 -2.62
N GLY A 84 -14.82 1.38 -3.13
CA GLY A 84 -13.60 1.51 -2.35
C GLY A 84 -13.02 2.91 -2.46
N CYS A 85 -12.46 3.44 -1.37
CA CYS A 85 -11.81 4.75 -1.40
C CYS A 85 -10.64 4.80 -2.40
N ALA A 86 -10.53 5.89 -3.16
CA ALA A 86 -9.44 6.09 -4.11
C ALA A 86 -8.06 6.17 -3.44
N THR A 87 -7.99 6.61 -2.18
CA THR A 87 -6.74 6.81 -1.44
C THR A 87 -6.27 5.57 -0.65
N PHE A 88 -6.78 4.38 -0.96
CA PHE A 88 -6.25 3.13 -0.37
C PHE A 88 -4.76 2.92 -0.77
N PRO A 89 -3.84 2.56 0.16
CA PRO A 89 -4.04 2.02 1.51
C PRO A 89 -4.16 3.05 2.64
N ALA A 90 -3.98 4.35 2.36
CA ALA A 90 -4.05 5.41 3.37
C ALA A 90 -5.46 5.55 3.98
N CYS A 91 -6.51 5.38 3.16
CA CYS A 91 -7.88 5.27 3.64
C CYS A 91 -8.50 3.92 3.25
N ARG A 92 -9.01 3.18 4.24
CA ARG A 92 -9.73 1.90 4.07
C ARG A 92 -11.25 2.09 4.17
N GLY A 93 -11.76 3.18 3.60
CA GLY A 93 -13.21 3.40 3.49
C GLY A 93 -13.81 2.53 2.41
N VAL A 94 -14.88 1.80 2.75
CA VAL A 94 -15.64 0.96 1.81
C VAL A 94 -17.14 1.20 2.03
N ILE A 95 -17.90 1.18 0.94
CA ILE A 95 -19.36 1.19 0.97
C ILE A 95 -19.82 0.01 0.13
N GLN A 96 -20.60 -0.88 0.76
CA GLN A 96 -21.22 -2.00 0.09
C GLN A 96 -22.32 -1.48 -0.84
N LEU A 97 -22.35 -1.92 -2.11
CA LEU A 97 -23.60 -1.89 -2.85
C LEU A 97 -24.46 -3.02 -2.27
N ARG A 98 -25.54 -2.65 -1.56
CA ARG A 98 -26.57 -3.59 -1.13
C ARG A 98 -27.47 -3.95 -2.30
#